data_AF-A0A6J0UKU8-F1
#
_entry.id   AF-A0A6J0UKU8-F1
#
_cell.length_a   1.000
_cell.length_b   1.000
_cell.length_c   1.000
_cell.angle_alpha   90.00
_cell.angle_beta   90.00
_cell.angle_gamma   90.00
#
_symmetry.space_group_name_H-M   'P 1'
#
loop_
_entity.id
_entity.type
_entity.pdbx_description
1 polymer ?
#
loop_
_entity_poly.entity_id
_entity_poly.type
_entity_poly.pdbx_seq_one_letter_code
_entity_poly.pdbx_strand_id
1 'polypeptide(L)'
;MAAGTTRPSRPRKEPQPLVIPRNAAEEQRLKLERLMRNPDKTVPIPEKLNEWVPRPPPEFVRDVMGSSAGAGSGEFHVYRHLRRREYQRQDFMDAMAEKQKLDEEYQKKLEKNKLAAEEQTAKRRRKRQKLKEKKLLAKKGKLEQKSEQLQTLTILQRGRPVTRKILLRKRRGKTMLKRPVL
;
A
#
# COMPACT_ATOMS: atom_id res chain seq x y z
N MET A 1 20.13 -11.28 60.70
CA MET A 1 20.36 -9.96 60.09
C MET A 1 20.89 -10.19 58.68
N ALA A 2 20.14 -9.86 57.63
CA ALA A 2 20.57 -10.08 56.25
C ALA A 2 21.38 -8.87 55.76
N ALA A 3 22.64 -9.11 55.37
CA ALA A 3 23.52 -8.09 54.83
C ALA A 3 22.97 -7.54 53.52
N GLY A 4 22.70 -6.22 53.48
CA GLY A 4 22.24 -5.53 52.28
C GLY A 4 23.31 -5.52 51.20
N THR A 5 22.95 -5.95 49.99
CA THR A 5 23.81 -5.89 48.81
C THR A 5 24.01 -4.43 48.40
N THR A 6 25.24 -3.93 48.51
CA THR A 6 25.60 -2.57 48.05
C THR A 6 25.51 -2.51 46.53
N ARG A 7 24.55 -1.72 46.00
CA ARG A 7 24.45 -1.46 44.56
C ARG A 7 25.75 -0.81 44.05
N PRO A 8 26.34 -1.29 42.95
CA PRO A 8 27.54 -0.67 42.38
C PRO A 8 27.27 0.80 42.02
N SER A 9 28.24 1.67 42.32
CA SER A 9 28.16 3.10 42.03
C SER A 9 28.01 3.32 40.52
N ARG A 10 26.99 4.06 40.10
CA ARG A 10 26.80 4.41 38.67
C ARG A 10 28.00 5.23 38.20
N PRO A 11 28.59 4.92 37.03
CA PRO A 11 29.67 5.72 36.46
C PRO A 11 29.20 7.17 36.27
N ARG A 12 30.02 8.14 36.69
CA ARG A 12 29.72 9.57 36.57
C ARG A 12 29.67 9.93 35.08
N LYS A 13 28.56 10.52 34.64
CA LYS A 13 28.37 10.94 33.26
C LYS A 13 29.12 12.26 33.05
N GLU A 14 30.09 12.27 32.14
CA GLU A 14 30.85 13.48 31.80
C GLU A 14 29.91 14.61 31.33
N PRO A 15 30.06 15.85 31.87
CA PRO A 15 29.21 16.97 31.49
C PRO A 15 29.42 17.28 30.00
N GLN A 16 28.33 17.25 29.23
CA GLN A 16 28.38 17.54 27.80
C GLN A 16 28.04 19.02 27.57
N PRO A 17 28.73 19.70 26.64
CA PRO A 17 28.34 21.04 26.23
C PRO A 17 26.96 20.99 25.56
N LEU A 18 26.06 21.90 25.95
CA LEU A 18 24.73 22.01 25.35
C LEU A 18 24.87 22.66 23.97
N VAL A 19 25.01 21.84 22.94
CA VAL A 19 25.03 22.29 21.54
C VAL A 19 23.58 22.42 21.06
N ILE A 20 23.13 23.65 20.83
CA ILE A 20 21.82 23.91 20.23
C ILE A 20 21.94 23.63 18.73
N PRO A 21 21.20 22.67 18.18
CA PRO A 21 21.27 22.33 16.77
C PRO A 21 20.69 23.46 15.93
N ARG A 22 21.39 23.84 14.85
CA ARG A 22 20.93 24.86 13.89
C ARG A 22 20.22 24.26 12.68
N ASN A 23 20.42 22.97 12.41
CA ASN A 23 19.86 22.23 11.28
C ASN A 23 19.38 20.83 11.70
N ALA A 24 18.39 20.26 11.00
CA ALA A 24 17.88 18.90 11.22
C ALA A 24 18.98 17.83 11.13
N ALA A 25 19.98 18.04 10.27
CA ALA A 25 21.15 17.16 10.17
C ALA A 25 22.01 17.19 11.45
N GLU A 26 22.18 18.36 12.08
CA GLU A 26 22.91 18.49 13.34
C GLU A 26 22.16 17.82 14.49
N GLU A 27 20.82 17.87 14.52
CA GLU A 27 20.01 17.11 15.51
C GLU A 27 20.20 15.61 15.40
N GLN A 28 20.18 15.08 14.17
CA GLN A 28 20.39 13.66 13.92
C GLN A 28 21.81 13.24 14.29
N ARG A 29 22.81 14.07 13.95
CA ARG A 29 24.20 13.84 14.35
C ARG A 29 24.34 13.74 15.87
N LEU A 30 23.77 14.68 16.63
CA LEU A 30 23.83 14.65 18.10
C LEU A 30 23.12 13.42 18.70
N LYS A 31 21.98 13.02 18.13
CA LYS A 31 21.26 11.79 18.53
C LYS A 31 22.10 10.54 18.22
N LEU A 32 22.76 10.51 17.08
CA LEU A 32 23.63 9.41 16.65
C LEU A 32 24.89 9.32 17.53
N GLU A 33 25.59 10.43 17.78
CA GLU A 33 26.75 10.47 18.69
C GLU A 33 26.37 9.99 20.10
N ARG A 34 25.18 10.35 20.60
CA ARG A 34 24.65 9.86 21.88
C ARG A 34 24.40 8.35 21.89
N LEU A 35 23.97 7.79 20.76
CA LEU A 35 23.70 6.36 20.61
C LEU A 35 25.01 5.56 20.48
N MET A 36 25.94 6.04 19.66
CA MET A 36 27.25 5.40 19.43
C MET A 36 28.17 5.43 20.66
N ARG A 37 27.91 6.32 21.64
CA ARG A 37 28.65 6.35 22.90
C ARG A 37 28.51 5.07 23.73
N ASN A 38 27.40 4.34 23.58
CA ASN A 38 27.17 3.07 24.26
C ASN A 38 26.61 2.06 23.25
N PRO A 39 27.46 1.45 22.40
CA PRO A 39 27.01 0.56 21.33
C PRO A 39 26.39 -0.74 21.87
N ASP A 40 26.80 -1.20 23.07
CA ASP A 40 26.29 -2.43 23.68
C ASP A 40 24.87 -2.29 24.25
N LYS A 41 24.36 -1.06 24.41
CA LYS A 41 23.03 -0.82 24.95
C LYS A 41 21.99 -0.96 23.84
N THR A 42 21.07 -1.91 23.99
CA THR A 42 19.94 -2.06 23.08
C THR A 42 19.10 -0.78 23.01
N VAL A 43 18.75 -0.38 21.79
CA VAL A 43 17.94 0.82 21.54
C VAL A 43 16.48 0.47 21.78
N PRO A 44 15.77 1.12 22.71
CA PRO A 44 14.35 0.92 22.87
C PRO A 44 13.63 1.59 21.69
N ILE A 45 13.25 0.80 20.69
CA ILE A 45 12.32 1.23 19.65
C ILE A 45 10.93 1.22 20.30
N PRO A 46 10.25 2.38 20.43
CA PRO A 46 8.91 2.38 20.98
C PRO A 46 8.00 1.48 20.14
N GLU A 47 7.37 0.52 20.80
CA GLU A 47 6.28 -0.24 20.20
C GLU A 47 5.07 0.68 19.96
N LYS A 48 4.03 0.15 19.33
CA LYS A 48 2.81 0.91 19.05
C LYS A 48 2.33 1.62 20.32
N LEU A 49 2.03 2.91 20.21
CA LEU A 49 1.46 3.66 21.33
C LEU A 49 0.13 3.02 21.70
N ASN A 50 0.04 2.53 22.94
CA ASN A 50 -1.22 2.02 23.46
C ASN A 50 -2.21 3.18 23.57
N GLU A 51 -3.38 3.01 22.97
CA GLU A 51 -4.49 3.95 23.15
C GLU A 51 -4.87 3.96 24.64
N TRP A 52 -5.27 5.12 25.16
CA TRP A 52 -5.72 5.20 26.54
C TRP A 52 -7.01 4.40 26.67
N VAL A 53 -7.02 3.41 27.56
CA VAL A 53 -8.20 2.57 27.85
C VAL A 53 -8.66 2.85 29.28
N PRO A 54 -9.97 3.05 29.52
CA PRO A 54 -10.50 3.20 30.87
C PRO A 54 -10.11 1.98 31.71
N ARG A 55 -9.64 2.22 32.93
CA ARG A 55 -9.23 1.15 33.84
C ARG A 55 -10.45 0.29 34.17
N PRO A 56 -10.31 -1.05 34.19
CA PRO A 56 -11.41 -1.91 34.59
C PRO A 56 -11.84 -1.56 36.03
N PRO A 57 -13.14 -1.58 36.33
CA PRO A 57 -13.61 -1.37 37.69
C PRO A 57 -13.04 -2.46 38.61
N PRO A 58 -12.73 -2.15 39.88
CA PRO A 58 -12.26 -3.15 40.83
C PRO A 58 -13.38 -4.16 41.12
N GLU A 59 -13.04 -5.45 41.15
CA GLU A 59 -13.99 -6.55 41.38
C GLU A 59 -14.67 -6.48 42.76
N PHE A 60 -13.90 -6.15 43.80
CA PHE A 60 -14.42 -6.04 45.16
C PHE A 60 -14.02 -4.71 45.79
N VAL A 61 -15.02 -3.99 46.28
CA VAL A 61 -14.84 -2.80 47.11
C VAL A 61 -14.89 -3.27 48.57
N ARG A 62 -13.80 -3.05 49.32
CA ARG A 62 -13.65 -3.58 50.68
C ARG A 62 -14.12 -2.61 51.77
N ASP A 63 -14.22 -1.35 51.41
CA ASP A 63 -14.48 -0.18 52.25
C ASP A 63 -15.95 0.28 52.17
N VAL A 64 -16.86 -0.62 51.78
CA VAL A 64 -18.30 -0.32 51.73
C VAL A 64 -18.83 -0.20 53.16
N MET A 65 -19.31 1.00 53.52
CA MET A 65 -20.01 1.25 54.77
C MET A 65 -21.49 0.84 54.65
N GLY A 66 -22.15 0.52 55.77
CA GLY A 66 -23.52 -0.01 55.78
C GLY A 66 -24.54 0.91 55.11
N SER A 67 -25.58 0.32 54.49
CA SER A 67 -26.54 1.03 53.64
C SER A 67 -27.37 2.11 54.36
N SER A 68 -27.52 2.02 55.68
CA SER A 68 -28.22 3.01 56.51
C SER A 68 -27.27 4.01 57.20
N ALA A 69 -25.97 3.92 56.95
CA ALA A 69 -25.00 4.85 57.52
C ALA A 69 -25.16 6.26 56.89
N GLY A 70 -24.91 7.30 57.69
CA GLY A 70 -24.96 8.69 57.22
C GLY A 70 -23.81 9.06 56.28
N ALA A 71 -23.89 10.25 55.68
CA ALA A 71 -22.84 10.75 54.81
C ALA A 71 -21.55 11.05 55.60
N GLY A 72 -20.49 10.30 55.32
CA GLY A 72 -19.16 10.54 55.90
C GLY A 72 -18.43 11.69 55.22
N SER A 73 -17.38 12.22 55.85
CA SER A 73 -16.54 13.31 55.30
C SER A 73 -15.82 12.92 54.00
N GLY A 74 -15.56 11.63 53.79
CA GLY A 74 -14.91 11.11 52.58
C GLY A 74 -15.85 10.85 51.40
N GLU A 75 -17.17 10.80 51.62
CA GLU A 75 -18.15 10.35 50.62
C GLU A 75 -18.16 11.28 49.39
N PHE A 76 -17.99 12.59 49.60
CA PHE A 76 -17.88 13.57 48.52
C PHE A 76 -16.71 13.27 47.57
N HIS A 77 -15.55 12.88 48.13
CA HIS A 77 -14.38 12.58 47.31
C HIS A 77 -14.51 11.25 46.57
N VAL A 78 -15.17 10.25 47.18
CA VAL A 78 -15.52 8.99 46.52
C VAL A 78 -16.40 9.27 45.29
N TYR A 79 -17.50 10.01 45.45
CA TYR A 79 -18.37 10.40 44.34
C TYR A 79 -17.62 11.19 43.26
N ARG A 80 -16.78 12.17 43.63
CA ARG A 80 -15.98 12.95 42.68
C ARG A 80 -15.07 12.07 41.82
N HIS A 81 -14.40 11.09 42.42
CA HIS A 81 -13.53 10.16 41.70
C HIS A 81 -14.33 9.19 40.83
N LEU A 82 -15.45 8.67 41.33
CA LEU A 82 -16.35 7.80 40.59
C LEU A 82 -16.93 8.50 39.36
N ARG A 83 -17.48 9.71 39.53
CA ARG A 83 -18.06 10.53 38.46
C ARG A 83 -17.03 10.83 37.37
N ARG A 84 -15.81 11.22 37.76
CA ARG A 84 -14.73 11.47 36.79
C ARG A 84 -14.37 10.19 36.01
N ARG A 85 -14.23 9.06 36.71
CA ARG A 85 -13.95 7.77 36.06
C ARG A 85 -15.06 7.38 35.09
N GLU A 86 -16.30 7.60 35.46
CA GLU A 86 -17.46 7.26 34.64
C GLU A 86 -17.58 8.16 33.40
N TYR A 87 -17.39 9.47 33.54
CA TYR A 87 -17.36 10.37 32.38
C TYR A 87 -16.24 10.02 31.42
N GLN A 88 -15.03 9.77 31.93
CA GLN A 88 -13.92 9.33 31.07
C GLN A 88 -14.21 8.01 30.35
N ARG A 89 -14.93 7.09 31.01
CA ARG A 89 -15.36 5.82 30.41
C ARG A 89 -16.40 6.08 29.31
N GLN A 90 -17.39 6.92 29.57
CA GLN A 90 -18.45 7.25 28.63
C GLN A 90 -17.90 7.97 27.40
N ASP A 91 -17.10 9.02 27.60
CA ASP A 91 -16.45 9.78 26.52
C ASP A 91 -15.58 8.87 25.65
N PHE A 92 -14.86 7.90 26.25
CA PHE A 92 -14.08 6.92 25.52
C PHE A 92 -14.94 5.99 24.65
N MET A 93 -16.06 5.49 25.20
CA MET A 93 -16.98 4.63 24.45
C MET A 93 -17.59 5.37 23.27
N ASP A 94 -18.01 6.62 23.47
CA ASP A 94 -18.62 7.45 22.44
C ASP A 94 -17.60 7.79 21.34
N ALA A 95 -16.39 8.22 21.72
CA ALA A 95 -15.31 8.52 20.76
C ALA A 95 -14.89 7.27 19.96
N MET A 96 -14.81 6.09 20.59
CA MET A 96 -14.49 4.84 19.90
C MET A 96 -15.61 4.44 18.92
N ALA A 97 -16.87 4.57 19.31
CA ALA A 97 -18.00 4.29 18.43
C ALA A 97 -18.04 5.23 17.21
N GLU A 98 -17.77 6.52 17.41
CA GLU A 98 -17.68 7.50 16.31
C GLU A 98 -16.52 7.18 15.36
N LYS A 99 -15.33 6.91 15.90
CA LYS A 99 -14.15 6.51 15.11
C LYS A 99 -14.44 5.28 14.26
N GLN A 100 -15.03 4.23 14.86
CA GLN A 100 -15.38 3.00 14.15
C GLN A 100 -16.39 3.26 13.02
N LYS A 101 -17.44 4.05 13.27
CA LYS A 101 -18.42 4.43 12.23
C LYS A 101 -17.75 5.14 11.05
N LEU A 102 -16.91 6.14 11.33
CA LEU A 102 -16.20 6.90 10.31
C LEU A 102 -15.23 6.03 9.50
N ASP A 103 -14.50 5.13 10.17
CA ASP A 103 -13.58 4.20 9.53
C ASP A 103 -14.32 3.22 8.62
N GLU A 104 -15.45 2.68 9.06
CA GLU A 104 -16.31 1.80 8.24
C GLU A 104 -16.87 2.53 7.02
N GLU A 105 -17.37 3.75 7.19
CA GLU A 105 -17.88 4.57 6.08
C GLU A 105 -16.78 4.87 5.06
N TYR A 106 -15.59 5.18 5.55
CA TYR A 106 -14.43 5.43 4.71
C TYR A 106 -14.02 4.18 3.92
N GLN A 107 -13.96 3.02 4.57
CA GLN A 107 -13.66 1.75 3.91
C GLN A 107 -14.70 1.40 2.85
N LYS A 108 -16.00 1.50 3.19
CA LYS A 108 -17.11 1.29 2.25
C LYS A 108 -17.00 2.24 1.04
N LYS A 109 -16.60 3.50 1.25
CA LYS A 109 -16.39 4.47 0.16
C LYS A 109 -15.21 4.09 -0.73
N LEU A 110 -14.09 3.66 -0.15
CA LEU A 110 -12.93 3.20 -0.91
C LEU A 110 -13.26 1.97 -1.76
N GLU A 111 -13.97 0.99 -1.21
CA GLU A 111 -14.39 -0.20 -1.94
C GLU A 111 -15.32 0.13 -3.10
N LYS A 112 -16.33 0.98 -2.88
CA LYS A 112 -17.23 1.45 -3.95
C LYS A 112 -16.45 2.13 -5.08
N ASN A 113 -15.46 2.96 -4.75
CA ASN A 113 -14.62 3.64 -5.74
C ASN A 113 -13.75 2.64 -6.52
N LYS A 114 -13.17 1.63 -5.84
CA LYS A 114 -12.40 0.56 -6.50
C LYS A 114 -13.28 -0.23 -7.46
N LEU A 115 -14.46 -0.67 -7.02
CA LEU A 115 -15.42 -1.40 -7.85
C LEU A 115 -15.87 -0.59 -9.07
N ALA A 116 -16.19 0.70 -8.88
CA ALA A 116 -16.56 1.57 -9.99
C ALA A 116 -15.41 1.73 -11.00
N ALA A 117 -14.17 1.91 -10.53
CA ALA A 117 -13.00 2.00 -11.40
C ALA A 117 -12.74 0.68 -12.16
N GLU A 118 -12.92 -0.46 -11.50
CA GLU A 118 -12.80 -1.79 -12.09
C GLU A 118 -13.87 -2.06 -13.14
N GLU A 119 -15.13 -1.69 -12.87
CA GLU A 119 -16.23 -1.84 -13.82
C GLU A 119 -15.97 -1.04 -15.10
N GLN A 120 -15.56 0.22 -14.97
CA GLN A 120 -15.22 1.05 -16.12
C GLN A 120 -14.02 0.48 -16.88
N THR A 121 -13.01 0.00 -16.17
CA THR A 121 -11.82 -0.62 -16.75
C THR A 121 -12.16 -1.93 -17.46
N ALA A 122 -13.01 -2.76 -16.89
CA ALA A 122 -13.48 -4.03 -17.45
C ALA A 122 -14.32 -3.78 -18.70
N LYS A 123 -15.23 -2.80 -18.69
CA LYS A 123 -16.01 -2.39 -19.87
C LYS A 123 -15.10 -1.94 -21.01
N ARG A 124 -14.11 -1.09 -20.73
CA ARG A 124 -13.11 -0.64 -21.72
C ARG A 124 -12.23 -1.81 -22.20
N ARG A 125 -11.82 -2.71 -21.30
CA ARG A 125 -11.03 -3.91 -21.62
C ARG A 125 -11.79 -4.86 -22.54
N ARG A 126 -13.06 -5.18 -22.24
CA ARG A 126 -13.95 -6.00 -23.08
C ARG A 126 -14.11 -5.41 -24.49
N LYS A 127 -14.31 -4.08 -24.60
CA LYS A 127 -14.36 -3.40 -25.91
C LYS A 127 -13.06 -3.58 -26.71
N ARG A 128 -11.89 -3.42 -26.06
CA ARG A 128 -10.59 -3.62 -26.71
C ARG A 128 -10.33 -5.08 -27.10
N GLN A 129 -10.74 -6.05 -26.28
CA GLN A 129 -10.61 -7.48 -26.59
C GLN A 129 -11.45 -7.86 -27.82
N LYS A 130 -12.73 -7.46 -27.86
CA LYS A 130 -13.58 -7.66 -29.05
C LYS A 130 -12.98 -7.06 -30.32
N LEU A 131 -12.38 -5.87 -30.23
CA LEU A 131 -11.70 -5.25 -31.37
C LEU A 131 -10.44 -6.02 -31.79
N LYS A 132 -9.65 -6.52 -30.83
CA LYS A 132 -8.47 -7.36 -31.10
C LYS A 132 -8.87 -8.68 -31.78
N GLU A 133 -9.90 -9.36 -31.27
CA GLU A 133 -10.44 -10.59 -31.86
C GLU A 133 -10.91 -10.38 -33.30
N LYS A 134 -11.70 -9.34 -33.56
CA LYS A 134 -12.11 -8.98 -34.93
C LYS A 134 -10.93 -8.72 -35.86
N LYS A 135 -9.89 -8.01 -35.40
CA LYS A 135 -8.67 -7.78 -36.17
C LYS A 135 -7.89 -9.06 -36.44
N LEU A 136 -7.82 -9.99 -35.49
CA LEU A 136 -7.18 -11.29 -35.66
C LEU A 136 -7.93 -12.17 -36.65
N LEU A 137 -9.26 -12.24 -36.54
CA LEU A 137 -10.12 -12.95 -37.50
C LEU A 137 -9.96 -12.40 -38.93
N ALA A 138 -9.98 -11.08 -39.10
CA ALA A 138 -9.76 -10.46 -40.42
C ALA A 138 -8.35 -10.74 -40.98
N LYS A 139 -7.31 -10.81 -40.14
CA LYS A 139 -5.97 -11.22 -40.57
C LYS A 139 -5.91 -12.69 -40.97
N LYS A 140 -6.56 -13.59 -40.21
CA LYS A 140 -6.64 -15.01 -40.55
C LYS A 140 -7.35 -15.24 -41.89
N GLY A 141 -8.52 -14.61 -42.10
CA GLY A 141 -9.22 -14.69 -43.39
C GLY A 141 -8.40 -14.17 -44.56
N LYS A 142 -7.61 -13.09 -44.38
CA LYS A 142 -6.68 -12.61 -45.41
C LYS A 142 -5.52 -13.58 -45.68
N LEU A 143 -5.00 -14.25 -44.65
CA LEU A 143 -3.94 -15.26 -44.81
C LEU A 143 -4.49 -16.51 -45.51
N GLU A 144 -5.70 -16.96 -45.15
CA GLU A 144 -6.39 -18.08 -45.80
C GLU A 144 -6.65 -17.76 -47.28
N GLN A 145 -7.24 -16.60 -47.60
CA GLN A 145 -7.41 -16.16 -48.99
C GLN A 145 -6.09 -16.09 -49.77
N LYS A 146 -5.00 -15.62 -49.14
CA LYS A 146 -3.68 -15.57 -49.77
C LYS A 146 -3.11 -16.98 -49.97
N SER A 147 -3.38 -17.91 -49.05
CA SER A 147 -2.97 -19.32 -49.18
C SER A 147 -3.79 -20.05 -50.25
N GLU A 148 -5.09 -19.80 -50.34
CA GLU A 148 -5.97 -20.34 -51.39
C GLU A 148 -5.58 -19.78 -52.77
N GLN A 149 -5.26 -18.49 -52.87
CA GLN A 149 -4.72 -17.89 -54.09
C GLN A 149 -3.39 -18.52 -54.50
N LEU A 150 -2.49 -18.79 -53.55
CA LEU A 150 -1.23 -19.50 -53.83
C LEU A 150 -1.47 -20.96 -54.24
N GLN A 151 -2.41 -21.67 -53.60
CA GLN A 151 -2.75 -23.06 -53.94
C GLN A 151 -3.40 -23.15 -55.33
N THR A 152 -4.37 -22.29 -55.64
CA THR A 152 -5.01 -22.20 -56.96
C THR A 152 -4.02 -21.83 -58.07
N LEU A 153 -3.12 -20.87 -57.84
CA LEU A 153 -2.03 -20.56 -58.76
C LEU A 153 -1.08 -21.75 -58.97
N THR A 154 -0.78 -22.51 -57.92
CA THR A 154 0.08 -23.71 -58.00
C THR A 154 -0.59 -24.82 -58.81
N ILE A 155 -1.90 -25.03 -58.65
CA ILE A 155 -2.68 -26.01 -59.43
C ILE A 155 -2.76 -25.60 -60.90
N LEU A 156 -2.94 -24.30 -61.18
CA LEU A 156 -2.98 -23.76 -62.55
C LEU A 156 -1.62 -23.86 -63.28
N GLN A 157 -0.50 -23.89 -62.54
CA GLN A 157 0.84 -24.08 -63.09
C GLN A 157 1.18 -25.56 -63.39
N ARG A 158 0.52 -26.53 -62.75
CA ARG A 158 0.72 -27.97 -63.00
C ARG A 158 -0.04 -28.50 -64.24
N GLY A 159 -0.93 -27.70 -64.83
CA GLY A 159 -1.82 -28.11 -65.95
C GLY A 159 -1.53 -27.48 -67.31
N ARG A 160 -0.41 -26.77 -67.53
CA ARG A 160 -0.09 -26.19 -68.86
C ARG A 160 0.84 -27.11 -69.66
N PRO A 161 0.43 -27.65 -70.82
CA PRO A 161 1.34 -28.34 -71.72
C PRO A 161 2.34 -27.33 -72.30
N VAL A 162 3.63 -27.63 -72.17
CA VAL A 162 4.73 -26.81 -72.67
C VAL A 162 4.74 -26.87 -74.20
N THR A 163 4.15 -25.88 -74.87
CA THR A 163 4.47 -25.61 -76.29
C THR A 163 5.43 -24.44 -76.37
N ARG A 164 6.67 -24.73 -76.76
CA ARG A 164 7.73 -23.74 -77.03
C ARG A 164 7.37 -22.95 -78.29
N LYS A 165 6.97 -21.69 -78.17
CA LYS A 165 7.12 -20.70 -79.25
C LYS A 165 8.34 -19.84 -78.96
N ILE A 166 9.42 -20.11 -79.69
CA ILE A 166 10.61 -19.28 -79.77
C ILE A 166 10.26 -18.09 -80.68
N LEU A 167 10.28 -16.87 -80.14
CA LEU A 167 10.23 -15.66 -80.95
C LEU A 167 11.40 -14.75 -80.58
N LEU A 168 12.36 -14.72 -81.50
CA LEU A 168 13.55 -13.89 -81.47
C LEU A 168 13.14 -12.42 -81.70
N ARG A 169 13.37 -11.52 -80.75
CA ARG A 169 13.35 -10.07 -81.06
C ARG A 169 14.35 -9.26 -80.21
N LYS A 170 15.54 -9.16 -80.79
CA LYS A 170 16.47 -8.02 -80.91
C LYS A 170 16.50 -6.98 -79.78
N ARG A 171 17.66 -6.98 -79.09
CA ARG A 171 18.21 -5.90 -78.25
C ARG A 171 18.13 -4.53 -78.91
N ARG A 172 17.66 -3.52 -78.17
CA ARG A 172 18.23 -2.16 -78.11
C ARG A 172 18.04 -1.62 -76.69
N GLY A 173 19.15 -1.30 -76.03
CA GLY A 173 19.14 -0.74 -74.68
C GLY A 173 18.79 0.73 -74.65
N LYS A 174 18.44 1.23 -73.46
CA LYS A 174 18.79 2.59 -73.02
C LYS A 174 18.74 2.67 -71.50
N THR A 175 19.84 3.19 -70.98
CA THR A 175 20.13 3.77 -69.66
C THR A 175 18.97 4.53 -69.01
N MET A 176 18.90 4.56 -67.68
CA MET A 176 19.20 5.76 -66.86
C MET A 176 18.74 5.58 -65.39
N LEU A 177 19.69 5.88 -64.50
CA LEU A 177 19.58 6.49 -63.17
C LEU A 177 18.68 5.90 -62.08
N LYS A 178 19.40 5.37 -61.07
CA LYS A 178 19.07 5.48 -59.64
C LYS A 178 18.76 6.93 -59.26
N ARG A 179 17.74 7.14 -58.43
CA ARG A 179 17.69 8.22 -57.44
C ARG A 179 17.16 7.71 -56.10
N PRO A 180 17.65 8.27 -54.98
CA PRO A 180 17.40 7.78 -53.63
C PRO A 180 16.13 8.39 -53.02
N VAL A 181 15.61 7.72 -52.00
CA VAL A 181 14.46 8.14 -51.19
C VAL A 181 14.97 8.99 -50.02
N LEU A 182 14.35 10.14 -49.80
CA LEU A 182 14.43 10.92 -48.56
C LEU A 182 13.50 10.30 -47.51
#